data_AF-A0AAN7LZ85-F1
#
_entry.id   AF-A0AAN7LZ85-F1
#
_cell.length_a   1.000
_cell.length_b   1.000
_cell.length_c   1.000
_cell.angle_alpha   90.00
_cell.angle_beta   90.00
_cell.angle_gamma   90.00
#
_symmetry.space_group_name_H-M   'P 1'
#
loop_
_entity.id
_entity.type
_entity.pdbx_description
1 polymer ?
#
loop_
_entity_poly.entity_id
_entity_poly.type
_entity_poly.pdbx_seq_one_letter_code
_entity_poly.pdbx_strand_id
1 'polypeptide(L)'
;MLGMEQWRRVNTRVPTSALFLCGSPIFLRGSIHWLGYRSVISVVILAFDVHEEVFLEMEVPSAIVQASGYSLHAHGESLCLLDNRCSRLRCGSLLGYEAVWREAIVV
;
A
#
# COMPACT_ATOMS: atom_id res chain seq x y z
N MET A 1 29.21 3.74 19.65
CA MET A 1 28.43 2.49 19.50
C MET A 1 27.94 2.48 18.06
N LEU A 2 28.66 1.79 17.17
CA LEU A 2 28.36 1.73 15.73
C LEU A 2 27.20 0.74 15.52
N GLY A 3 26.04 1.26 15.14
CA GLY A 3 24.83 0.47 14.97
C GLY A 3 24.85 -0.36 13.68
N MET A 4 24.91 -1.69 13.85
CA MET A 4 24.27 -2.72 13.01
C MET A 4 24.23 -2.49 11.47
N GLU A 5 25.38 -2.65 10.81
CA GLU A 5 25.46 -2.89 9.35
C GLU A 5 25.20 -4.37 9.01
N GLN A 6 24.12 -4.96 9.54
CA GLN A 6 23.82 -6.37 9.30
C GLN A 6 22.40 -6.56 8.79
N TRP A 7 22.29 -7.29 7.68
CA TRP A 7 21.01 -7.79 7.22
C TRP A 7 20.49 -8.82 8.22
N ARG A 8 19.25 -8.65 8.66
CA ARG A 8 18.54 -9.67 9.43
C ARG A 8 17.31 -10.14 8.67
N ARG A 9 16.95 -11.40 8.86
CA ARG A 9 15.71 -11.97 8.33
C ARG A 9 14.56 -11.64 9.27
N VAL A 10 13.48 -11.12 8.72
CA VAL A 10 12.20 -11.01 9.43
C VAL A 10 11.47 -12.35 9.28
N ASN A 11 11.20 -13.02 10.40
CA ASN A 11 10.57 -14.34 10.43
C ASN A 11 9.05 -14.23 10.54
N THR A 12 8.44 -13.52 9.61
CA THR A 12 6.98 -13.35 9.54
C THR A 12 6.45 -13.95 8.24
N ARG A 13 5.16 -14.32 8.23
CA ARG A 13 4.53 -14.92 7.06
C ARG A 13 4.23 -13.83 6.03
N VAL A 14 4.86 -13.95 4.87
CA VAL A 14 4.62 -13.06 3.73
C VAL A 14 3.29 -13.46 3.05
N PRO A 15 2.34 -12.53 2.82
CA PRO A 15 1.14 -12.79 2.04
C PRO A 15 1.50 -13.21 0.60
N THR A 16 0.77 -14.14 0.01
CA THR A 16 1.01 -14.60 -1.38
C THR A 16 0.88 -13.46 -2.40
N SER A 17 0.03 -12.48 -2.11
CA SER A 17 -0.15 -11.23 -2.87
C SER A 17 1.12 -10.36 -2.90
N ALA A 18 2.01 -10.50 -1.92
CA ALA A 18 3.26 -9.73 -1.83
C ALA A 18 4.38 -10.24 -2.74
N LEU A 19 4.19 -11.40 -3.38
CA LEU A 19 5.15 -11.96 -4.33
C LEU A 19 5.13 -11.25 -5.68
N PHE A 20 4.08 -10.47 -5.98
CA PHE A 20 3.91 -9.72 -7.22
C PHE A 20 3.99 -8.23 -6.94
N LEU A 21 5.21 -7.74 -6.69
CA LEU A 21 5.48 -6.33 -6.44
C LEU A 21 5.25 -5.49 -7.70
N CYS A 22 4.46 -4.42 -7.57
CA CYS A 22 4.33 -3.41 -8.61
C CYS A 22 4.66 -2.02 -8.04
N GLY A 23 5.60 -1.34 -8.69
CA GLY A 23 5.98 0.04 -8.34
C GLY A 23 6.97 0.14 -7.18
N SER A 24 7.26 1.39 -6.80
CA SER A 24 8.17 1.70 -5.69
C SER A 24 7.41 1.68 -4.36
N PRO A 25 7.95 1.05 -3.30
CA PRO A 25 7.34 1.07 -1.98
C PRO A 25 7.39 2.47 -1.36
N ILE A 26 6.44 2.76 -0.49
CA ILE A 26 6.25 4.06 0.17
C ILE A 26 6.30 3.88 1.67
N PHE A 27 7.20 4.61 2.32
CA PHE A 27 7.22 4.67 3.78
C PHE A 27 6.26 5.75 4.27
N LEU A 28 5.28 5.36 5.08
CA LEU A 28 4.30 6.26 5.69
C LEU A 28 3.92 5.71 7.07
N ARG A 29 3.96 6.57 8.10
CA ARG A 29 3.55 6.24 9.48
C ARG A 29 4.15 4.93 10.05
N GLY A 30 5.44 4.70 9.83
CA GLY A 30 6.12 3.51 10.36
C GLY A 30 5.93 2.24 9.52
N SER A 31 5.16 2.32 8.43
CA SER A 31 4.87 1.17 7.57
C SER A 31 5.34 1.41 6.14
N ILE A 32 5.86 0.35 5.53
CA ILE A 32 6.25 0.33 4.11
C ILE A 32 5.05 -0.19 3.32
N HIS A 33 4.54 0.59 2.37
CA HIS A 33 3.35 0.27 1.59
C HIS A 33 3.69 0.06 0.12
N TRP A 34 3.01 -0.87 -0.55
CA TRP A 34 3.16 -1.08 -2.00
C TRP A 34 1.91 -1.73 -2.59
N LEU A 35 1.83 -1.76 -3.92
CA LEU A 35 0.78 -2.48 -4.63
C LEU A 35 1.20 -3.94 -4.85
N GLY A 36 0.32 -4.86 -4.46
CA GLY A 36 0.42 -6.28 -4.75
C GLY A 36 -0.71 -6.74 -5.67
N TYR A 37 -0.54 -7.92 -6.25
CA TYR A 37 -1.59 -8.61 -7.00
C TYR A 37 -2.06 -9.82 -6.23
N ARG A 38 -3.36 -9.86 -5.86
CA ARG A 38 -3.99 -11.06 -5.32
C ARG A 38 -4.34 -12.05 -6.43
N SER A 39 -4.67 -11.54 -7.62
CA SER A 39 -4.88 -12.33 -8.84
C SER A 39 -4.52 -11.50 -10.07
N VAL A 40 -4.63 -12.08 -11.26
CA VAL A 40 -4.37 -11.40 -12.55
C VAL A 40 -5.19 -10.12 -12.73
N ILE A 41 -6.36 -10.05 -12.09
CA ILE A 41 -7.31 -8.93 -12.23
C ILE A 41 -7.56 -8.19 -10.91
N SER A 42 -6.89 -8.55 -9.82
CA SER A 42 -7.16 -7.99 -8.49
C SER A 42 -5.88 -7.46 -7.87
N VAL A 43 -5.90 -6.16 -7.60
CA VAL A 43 -4.85 -5.44 -6.88
C VAL A 43 -5.24 -5.25 -5.42
N VAL A 44 -4.24 -5.30 -4.55
CA VAL A 44 -4.35 -5.02 -3.11
C VAL A 44 -3.26 -4.03 -2.71
N ILE A 45 -3.48 -3.29 -1.64
CA ILE A 45 -2.40 -2.51 -1.01
C ILE A 45 -1.84 -3.38 0.10
N LEU A 46 -0.53 -3.60 0.06
CA LEU A 46 0.19 -4.30 1.10
C LEU A 46 0.95 -3.30 1.95
N ALA A 47 1.05 -3.60 3.24
CA ALA A 47 1.90 -2.86 4.15
C ALA A 47 2.77 -3.84 4.95
N PHE A 48 3.98 -3.42 5.28
CA PHE A 48 4.79 -4.03 6.31
C PHE A 48 4.97 -3.02 7.44
N ASP A 49 4.42 -3.34 8.61
CA ASP A 49 4.65 -2.57 9.82
C ASP A 49 6.05 -2.85 10.32
N VAL A 50 6.89 -1.81 10.38
CA VAL A 50 8.31 -1.96 10.75
C VAL A 50 8.48 -2.19 12.25
N HIS A 51 7.55 -1.70 13.07
CA HIS A 51 7.62 -1.84 14.52
C HIS A 51 7.19 -3.23 14.97
N GLU A 52 6.04 -3.68 14.49
CA GLU A 52 5.45 -4.97 14.82
C GLU A 52 6.01 -6.12 13.97
N GLU A 53 6.71 -5.80 12.87
CA GLU A 53 7.28 -6.75 11.92
C GLU A 53 6.24 -7.70 11.31
N VAL A 54 5.06 -7.16 10.99
CA VAL A 54 3.94 -7.90 10.40
C VAL A 54 3.54 -7.35 9.04
N PHE A 55 3.05 -8.23 8.18
CA PHE A 55 2.42 -7.83 6.92
C PHE A 55 0.92 -7.62 7.11
N LEU A 56 0.41 -6.57 6.48
CA LEU A 56 -1.00 -6.24 6.40
C LEU A 56 -1.43 -6.19 4.94
N GLU A 57 -2.67 -6.58 4.67
CA GLU A 57 -3.29 -6.52 3.35
C GLU A 57 -4.56 -5.68 3.44
N MET A 58 -4.70 -4.73 2.53
CA MET A 58 -5.83 -3.81 2.44
C MET A 58 -6.49 -3.94 1.08
N GLU A 59 -7.82 -4.03 1.10
CA GLU A 59 -8.62 -4.02 -0.13
C GLU A 59 -8.51 -2.68 -0.83
N VAL A 60 -8.34 -2.72 -2.15
CA VAL A 60 -8.53 -1.54 -2.98
C VAL A 60 -10.03 -1.34 -3.19
N PRO A 61 -10.57 -0.10 -3.09
CA PRO A 61 -11.99 0.16 -3.29
C PRO A 61 -12.53 -0.44 -4.60
N SER A 62 -13.70 -1.10 -4.55
CA SER A 62 -14.30 -1.85 -5.65
C SER A 62 -14.48 -1.06 -6.96
N ALA A 63 -14.64 0.26 -6.87
CA ALA A 63 -14.70 1.17 -8.02
C ALA A 63 -13.41 1.22 -8.85
N ILE A 64 -12.29 0.76 -8.29
CA ILE A 64 -10.94 0.82 -8.85
C ILE A 64 -10.50 -0.58 -9.36
N VAL A 65 -11.29 -1.62 -9.11
CA VAL A 65 -10.84 -3.03 -9.13
C VAL A 65 -10.53 -3.64 -10.50
N GLN A 66 -10.73 -2.93 -11.62
CA GLN A 66 -10.72 -3.60 -12.93
C GLN A 66 -9.52 -3.31 -13.85
N ALA A 67 -8.38 -2.80 -13.37
CA ALA A 67 -7.22 -2.74 -14.25
C ALA A 67 -5.85 -2.63 -13.60
N SER A 68 -4.86 -2.99 -14.41
CA SER A 68 -3.48 -2.56 -14.26
C SER A 68 -3.33 -1.05 -14.47
N GLY A 69 -2.20 -0.47 -14.03
CA GLY A 69 -1.88 0.93 -14.29
C GLY A 69 -2.15 1.88 -13.13
N TYR A 70 -2.26 1.39 -11.90
CA TYR A 70 -2.28 2.26 -10.72
C TYR A 70 -0.88 2.50 -10.17
N SER A 71 -0.68 3.66 -9.55
CA SER A 71 0.48 3.95 -8.70
C SER A 71 0.04 4.38 -7.32
N LEU A 72 0.80 3.96 -6.32
CA LEU A 72 0.63 4.39 -4.94
C LEU A 72 1.49 5.64 -4.73
N HIS A 73 0.99 6.62 -3.97
CA HIS A 73 1.71 7.85 -3.61
C HIS A 73 1.39 8.25 -2.17
N ALA A 74 2.36 8.81 -1.46
CA ALA A 74 2.10 9.52 -0.21
C ALA A 74 1.82 11.00 -0.52
N HIS A 75 0.81 11.57 0.13
CA HIS A 75 0.53 13.00 0.10
C HIS A 75 0.20 13.48 1.51
N GLY A 76 1.14 14.19 2.14
CA GLY A 76 1.08 14.48 3.57
C GLY A 76 1.04 13.18 4.37
N GLU A 77 0.00 13.03 5.19
CA GLU A 77 -0.23 11.88 6.06
C GLU A 77 -1.11 10.80 5.43
N SER A 78 -1.45 10.95 4.15
CA SER A 78 -2.43 10.11 3.45
C SER A 78 -1.77 9.26 2.37
N LEU A 79 -2.34 8.08 2.16
CA LEU A 79 -1.98 7.20 1.06
C LEU A 79 -2.96 7.43 -0.09
N CYS A 80 -2.43 7.68 -1.27
CA CYS A 80 -3.20 7.99 -2.48
C CYS A 80 -2.96 6.92 -3.52
N LEU A 81 -4.04 6.54 -4.22
CA LEU A 81 -3.98 5.65 -5.36
C LEU A 81 -4.33 6.43 -6.63
N LEU A 82 -3.41 6.46 -7.60
CA LEU A 82 -3.55 7.24 -8.83
C LEU A 82 -3.74 6.29 -10.01
N ASP A 83 -4.72 6.59 -10.87
CA ASP A 83 -4.96 5.87 -12.12
C ASP A 83 -4.14 6.47 -13.28
N ASN A 84 -3.09 5.75 -13.69
CA ASN A 84 -2.21 6.20 -14.77
C ASN A 84 -2.76 5.92 -16.18
N ARG A 85 -3.93 5.27 -16.30
CA ARG A 85 -4.58 5.05 -17.60
C ARG A 85 -5.28 6.30 -18.12
N CYS A 86 -5.57 7.28 -17.26
CA CYS A 86 -6.13 8.55 -17.67
C CYS A 86 -5.05 9.48 -18.24
N SER A 87 -4.79 9.38 -19.54
CA SER A 87 -4.03 10.40 -20.31
C SER A 87 -4.74 11.76 -20.41
N ARG A 88 -5.93 11.89 -19.81
CA ARG A 88 -6.63 13.15 -19.59
C ARG A 88 -6.80 13.32 -18.10
N LEU A 89 -5.99 14.20 -17.51
CA LEU A 89 -6.13 14.71 -16.16
C LEU A 89 -7.57 15.23 -15.96
N ARG A 90 -8.49 14.38 -15.51
CA ARG A 90 -9.61 14.85 -14.70
C ARG A 90 -9.08 14.90 -13.28
N CYS A 91 -8.54 16.07 -12.92
CA CYS A 91 -8.22 16.44 -11.55
C CYS A 91 -9.52 16.55 -10.73
N GLY A 92 -10.22 15.43 -10.55
CA GLY A 92 -11.56 15.37 -9.97
C GLY A 92 -11.81 14.15 -9.08
N SER A 93 -10.84 13.24 -8.98
CA SER A 93 -10.88 12.14 -8.03
C SER A 93 -9.47 11.83 -7.53
N LEU A 94 -8.86 12.83 -6.87
CA LEU A 94 -7.93 12.55 -5.78
C LEU A 94 -8.76 11.83 -4.71
N LEU A 95 -8.85 10.51 -4.79
CA LEU A 95 -9.24 9.71 -3.64
C LEU A 95 -8.03 9.71 -2.70
N GLY A 96 -7.87 10.82 -1.98
CA GLY A 96 -7.02 10.86 -0.80
C GLY A 96 -7.68 9.96 0.23
N TYR A 97 -7.11 8.78 0.46
CA TYR A 97 -7.57 7.93 1.53
C TYR A 97 -6.84 8.37 2.79
N GLU A 98 -7.52 9.14 3.64
CA GLU A 98 -7.17 9.17 5.04
C GLU A 98 -7.60 7.83 5.64
N ALA A 99 -6.70 6.83 5.60
CA ALA A 99 -6.73 5.77 6.59
C ALA A 99 -6.41 6.42 7.93
N VAL A 100 -7.40 7.07 8.54
CA VAL A 100 -7.29 7.56 9.90
C VAL A 100 -7.09 6.32 10.76
N TRP A 101 -5.85 6.09 11.17
CA TRP A 101 -5.50 5.21 12.27
C TRP A 101 -6.14 5.78 13.54
N ARG A 102 -7.44 5.57 13.68
CA ARG A 102 -8.18 5.66 14.93
C ARG A 102 -8.99 4.40 15.00
N GLU A 103 -8.69 3.60 16.00
CA GLU A 103 -9.69 2.73 16.61
C GLU A 103 -11.02 3.49 16.68
N ALA A 104 -12.03 3.01 15.96
CA ALA A 104 -13.44 3.08 16.36
C ALA A 104 -14.30 2.54 15.22
N ILE A 105 -14.82 1.33 15.42
CA ILE A 105 -16.20 1.04 15.03
C ILE A 105 -17.07 2.04 15.80
N VAL A 106 -17.88 2.83 15.10
CA VAL A 106 -19.17 3.29 15.62
C VAL A 106 -20.17 3.23 14.47
N VAL A 107 -21.10 2.28 14.63
CA VAL A 107 -22.39 2.00 13.97
C VAL A 107 -22.72 2.78 12.69
#